data_AF-A0A956AQ81-F1
#
_entry.id   AF-A0A956AQ81-F1
#
_cell.length_a   1.000
_cell.length_b   1.000
_cell.length_c   1.000
_cell.angle_alpha   90.00
_cell.angle_beta   90.00
_cell.angle_gamma   90.00
#
_symmetry.space_group_name_H-M   'P 1'
#
loop_
_entity.id
_entity.type
_entity.pdbx_description
1 polymer ?
#
loop_
_entity_poly.entity_id
_entity_poly.type
_entity_poly.pdbx_seq_one_letter_code
_entity_poly.pdbx_strand_id
1 'polypeptide(L)'
;MSAKHVAWLLTFFGALVWSAIAPKDYLTWFLEVFPALLGVALILVTRERFPLTPLLYVLVLVHCLILMVGGHYTYAEVPLFDGLFGAERNNYDKLGHFTQGFVPAVLAREILLRRGVVNGRRWLSFVVVSICLAFSAFYELIEWAVAEASGESAEAFLGTQGYVWDTQSDMALALVGAVTALALLGRFHDAQIKALESRSTRVGEGRP
;
A
#
# COMPACT_ATOMS: atom_id res chain seq x y z
N MET A 1 -25.16 0.32 8.48
CA MET A 1 -23.96 0.48 7.63
C MET A 1 -24.34 1.35 6.43
N SER A 2 -23.56 2.38 6.07
CA SER A 2 -23.87 3.18 4.86
C SER A 2 -23.54 2.39 3.58
N ALA A 3 -24.24 2.64 2.48
CA ALA A 3 -24.04 1.95 1.19
C ALA A 3 -22.57 1.97 0.73
N LYS A 4 -21.82 3.04 1.03
CA LYS A 4 -20.39 3.15 0.71
C LYS A 4 -19.53 2.14 1.47
N HIS A 5 -19.86 1.88 2.74
CA HIS A 5 -19.15 0.89 3.56
C HIS A 5 -19.43 -0.53 3.06
N VAL A 6 -20.69 -0.81 2.70
CA VAL A 6 -21.07 -2.11 2.15
C VAL A 6 -20.34 -2.34 0.82
N ALA A 7 -20.34 -1.37 -0.08
CA ALA A 7 -19.59 -1.47 -1.34
C ALA A 7 -18.10 -1.72 -1.11
N TRP A 8 -17.47 -0.97 -0.20
CA TRP A 8 -16.05 -1.15 0.15
C TRP A 8 -15.76 -2.58 0.64
N LEU A 9 -16.57 -3.08 1.58
CA LEU A 9 -16.40 -4.43 2.15
C LEU A 9 -16.66 -5.52 1.11
N LEU A 10 -17.70 -5.38 0.29
CA LEU A 10 -17.99 -6.33 -0.78
C LEU A 10 -16.86 -6.38 -1.82
N THR A 11 -16.30 -5.23 -2.20
CA THR A 11 -15.15 -5.18 -3.10
C THR A 11 -13.93 -5.86 -2.47
N PHE A 12 -13.61 -5.55 -1.22
CA PHE A 12 -12.47 -6.14 -0.52
C PHE A 12 -12.62 -7.67 -0.37
N PHE A 13 -13.72 -8.13 0.24
CA PHE A 13 -13.92 -9.55 0.48
C PHE A 13 -14.19 -10.34 -0.80
N GLY A 14 -14.85 -9.74 -1.79
CA GLY A 14 -15.02 -10.34 -3.11
C GLY A 14 -13.69 -10.59 -3.80
N ALA A 15 -12.78 -9.60 -3.79
CA ALA A 15 -11.44 -9.75 -4.35
C ALA A 15 -10.57 -10.73 -3.55
N LEU A 16 -10.67 -10.73 -2.21
CA LEU A 16 -9.95 -11.66 -1.35
C LEU A 16 -10.37 -13.12 -1.61
N VAL A 17 -11.68 -13.36 -1.70
CA VAL A 17 -12.20 -14.70 -2.01
C VAL A 17 -11.77 -15.09 -3.42
N TRP A 18 -11.91 -14.20 -4.40
CA TRP A 18 -11.48 -14.47 -5.77
C TRP A 18 -9.99 -14.82 -5.86
N SER A 19 -9.11 -14.04 -5.21
CA SER A 19 -7.66 -14.28 -5.28
C SER A 19 -7.25 -15.63 -4.67
N ALA A 20 -8.00 -16.10 -3.67
CA ALA A 20 -7.79 -17.38 -3.01
C ALA A 20 -8.33 -18.59 -3.79
N ILE A 21 -9.11 -18.39 -4.86
CA ILE A 21 -9.60 -19.50 -5.70
C ILE A 21 -8.49 -19.90 -6.66
N ALA A 22 -7.84 -21.03 -6.36
CA ALA A 22 -6.77 -21.60 -7.20
C ALA A 22 -5.65 -20.60 -7.56
N PRO A 23 -5.00 -19.95 -6.57
CA PRO A 23 -3.77 -19.20 -6.84
C PRO A 23 -2.69 -20.16 -7.34
N LYS A 24 -1.68 -19.61 -8.01
CA LYS A 24 -0.53 -20.41 -8.52
C LYS A 24 0.20 -21.16 -7.41
N ASP A 25 0.43 -20.50 -6.29
CA ASP A 25 0.98 -21.09 -5.07
C ASP A 25 0.33 -20.44 -3.84
N TYR A 26 -0.09 -21.25 -2.88
CA TYR A 26 -0.78 -20.77 -1.69
C TYR A 26 0.16 -20.09 -0.69
N LEU A 27 1.43 -20.49 -0.63
CA LEU A 27 2.38 -19.84 0.27
C LEU A 27 2.70 -18.44 -0.23
N THR A 28 3.05 -18.31 -1.51
CA THR A 28 3.27 -17.02 -2.18
C THR A 28 2.02 -16.15 -2.10
N TRP A 29 0.83 -16.69 -2.41
CA TRP A 29 -0.43 -15.97 -2.26
C TRP A 29 -0.60 -15.41 -0.84
N PHE A 30 -0.32 -16.21 0.19
CA PHE A 30 -0.46 -15.77 1.57
C PHE A 30 0.52 -14.64 1.89
N LEU A 31 1.79 -14.78 1.50
CA LEU A 31 2.81 -13.77 1.75
C LEU A 31 2.47 -12.44 1.07
N GLU A 32 2.00 -12.48 -0.18
CA GLU A 32 1.61 -11.29 -0.96
C GLU A 32 0.33 -10.61 -0.43
N VAL A 33 -0.65 -11.41 0.00
CA VAL A 33 -1.95 -10.89 0.48
C VAL A 33 -1.90 -10.49 1.96
N PHE A 34 -0.94 -11.01 2.74
CA PHE A 34 -0.83 -10.75 4.16
C PHE A 34 -0.76 -9.26 4.54
N PRO A 35 0.02 -8.39 3.85
CA PRO A 35 0.01 -6.95 4.11
C PRO A 35 -1.38 -6.31 3.97
N ALA A 36 -2.21 -6.77 3.02
CA ALA A 36 -3.58 -6.29 2.86
C ALA A 36 -4.45 -6.65 4.07
N LEU A 37 -4.35 -7.91 4.55
CA LEU A 37 -5.08 -8.38 5.73
C LEU A 37 -4.67 -7.62 6.98
N LEU A 38 -3.36 -7.43 7.18
CA LEU A 38 -2.81 -6.67 8.30
C LEU A 38 -3.29 -5.22 8.26
N GLY A 39 -3.26 -4.57 7.10
CA GLY A 39 -3.74 -3.20 6.91
C GLY A 39 -5.22 -3.03 7.31
N VAL A 40 -6.09 -3.94 6.87
CA VAL A 40 -7.52 -3.91 7.22
C VAL A 40 -7.74 -4.20 8.71
N ALA A 41 -7.02 -5.16 9.29
CA ALA A 41 -7.09 -5.43 10.73
C ALA A 41 -6.71 -4.18 11.55
N LEU A 42 -5.62 -3.49 11.19
CA LEU A 42 -5.20 -2.25 11.84
C LEU A 42 -6.25 -1.15 11.71
N ILE A 43 -6.86 -0.99 10.53
CA ILE A 43 -7.97 -0.07 10.32
C ILE A 43 -9.13 -0.39 11.27
N LEU A 44 -9.55 -1.65 11.34
CA LEU A 44 -10.68 -2.07 12.18
C LEU A 44 -10.41 -1.80 13.67
N VAL A 45 -9.20 -2.07 14.15
CA VAL A 45 -8.79 -1.85 15.54
C VAL A 45 -8.69 -0.36 15.87
N THR A 46 -8.25 0.47 14.92
CA THR A 46 -7.98 1.89 15.15
C THR A 46 -9.15 2.81 14.80
N ARG A 47 -10.16 2.35 14.04
CA ARG A 47 -11.22 3.20 13.45
C ARG A 47 -11.96 4.11 14.44
N GLU A 48 -12.19 3.65 15.66
CA GLU A 48 -12.93 4.42 16.68
C GLU A 48 -12.07 5.51 17.32
N ARG A 49 -10.75 5.29 17.39
CA ARG A 49 -9.79 6.23 18.02
C ARG A 49 -9.14 7.16 17.00
N PHE A 50 -8.93 6.67 15.78
CA PHE A 50 -8.25 7.37 14.70
C PHE A 50 -8.90 7.01 13.35
N PRO A 51 -10.12 7.51 13.07
CA PRO A 51 -10.76 7.27 11.79
C PRO A 51 -9.95 7.94 10.67
N LEU A 52 -9.73 7.23 9.55
CA LEU A 52 -8.94 7.74 8.43
C LEU A 52 -9.77 8.66 7.52
N THR A 53 -9.09 9.44 6.67
CA THR A 53 -9.77 10.20 5.61
C THR A 53 -10.44 9.27 4.57
N PRO A 54 -11.60 9.67 3.98
CA PRO A 54 -12.22 8.91 2.90
C PRO A 54 -11.28 8.61 1.74
N LEU A 55 -10.39 9.55 1.39
CA LEU A 55 -9.33 9.34 0.41
C LEU A 55 -8.47 8.14 0.78
N LEU A 56 -7.96 8.10 2.01
CA LEU A 56 -7.07 7.04 2.44
C LEU A 56 -7.77 5.68 2.50
N TYR A 57 -9.05 5.61 2.89
CA TYR A 57 -9.82 4.36 2.79
C TYR A 57 -9.92 3.82 1.35
N VAL A 58 -10.10 4.70 0.35
CA VAL A 58 -10.14 4.31 -1.06
C VAL A 58 -8.75 3.85 -1.53
N LEU A 59 -7.70 4.60 -1.19
CA LEU A 59 -6.33 4.26 -1.56
C LEU A 59 -5.89 2.92 -0.97
N VAL A 60 -6.21 2.65 0.29
CA VAL A 60 -5.93 1.36 0.93
C VAL A 60 -6.67 0.24 0.20
N LEU A 61 -7.95 0.42 -0.15
CA LEU A 61 -8.67 -0.60 -0.93
C LEU A 61 -8.00 -0.88 -2.26
N VAL A 62 -7.64 0.16 -3.02
CA VAL A 62 -6.95 0.00 -4.31
C VAL A 62 -5.63 -0.76 -4.14
N HIS A 63 -4.85 -0.42 -3.11
CA HIS A 63 -3.60 -1.13 -2.82
C HIS A 63 -3.85 -2.60 -2.44
N CYS A 64 -4.84 -2.90 -1.61
CA CYS A 64 -5.24 -4.26 -1.29
C CYS A 64 -5.65 -5.06 -2.54
N LEU A 65 -6.35 -4.44 -3.49
CA LEU A 65 -6.73 -5.10 -4.75
C LEU A 65 -5.50 -5.45 -5.61
N ILE A 66 -4.50 -4.57 -5.63
CA ILE A 66 -3.24 -4.83 -6.34
C ILE A 66 -2.52 -6.03 -5.71
N LEU A 67 -2.38 -6.05 -4.38
CA LEU A 67 -1.78 -7.18 -3.66
C LEU A 67 -2.54 -8.50 -3.92
N MET A 68 -3.88 -8.46 -3.96
CA MET A 68 -4.70 -9.65 -4.23
C MET A 68 -4.60 -10.16 -5.66
N VAL A 69 -4.51 -9.27 -6.65
CA VAL A 69 -4.29 -9.67 -8.06
C VAL A 69 -2.91 -10.28 -8.22
N GLY A 70 -1.88 -9.65 -7.64
CA GLY A 70 -0.53 -10.19 -7.65
C GLY A 70 -0.43 -11.52 -6.91
N GLY A 71 -1.04 -11.67 -5.73
CA GLY A 71 -1.06 -12.95 -5.00
C GLY A 71 -1.80 -14.07 -5.73
N HIS A 72 -2.82 -13.76 -6.55
CA HIS A 72 -3.54 -14.77 -7.33
C HIS A 72 -2.67 -15.35 -8.47
N TYR A 73 -2.02 -14.47 -9.23
CA TYR A 73 -1.23 -14.85 -10.40
C TYR A 73 0.25 -15.11 -10.09
N THR A 74 0.76 -14.67 -8.93
CA THR A 74 2.16 -14.24 -8.69
C THR A 74 2.52 -12.97 -9.45
N TYR A 75 3.38 -12.15 -8.85
CA TYR A 75 3.83 -10.89 -9.42
C TYR A 75 4.61 -11.07 -10.74
N ALA A 76 5.21 -12.24 -10.95
CA ALA A 76 5.96 -12.57 -12.16
C ALA A 76 5.07 -12.96 -13.36
N GLU A 77 3.76 -13.18 -13.15
CA GLU A 77 2.88 -13.76 -14.18
C GLU A 77 1.53 -13.00 -14.33
N VAL A 78 1.40 -11.80 -13.79
CA VAL A 78 0.15 -11.03 -13.96
C VAL A 78 -0.05 -10.68 -15.43
N PRO A 79 -1.21 -11.01 -16.03
CA PRO A 79 -1.47 -10.73 -17.44
C PRO A 79 -1.36 -9.24 -17.79
N LEU A 80 -0.90 -8.95 -19.02
CA LEU A 80 -0.71 -7.60 -19.59
C LEU A 80 0.50 -6.81 -19.03
N PHE A 81 1.29 -7.40 -18.14
CA PHE A 81 2.49 -6.76 -17.58
C PHE A 81 3.81 -7.26 -18.17
N ASP A 82 3.78 -8.30 -19.01
CA ASP A 82 4.92 -8.75 -19.80
C ASP A 82 5.17 -7.80 -20.98
N GLY A 83 6.44 -7.51 -21.29
CA GLY A 83 6.77 -6.75 -22.50
C GLY A 83 6.42 -5.27 -22.45
N LEU A 84 5.87 -4.77 -21.33
CA LEU A 84 5.47 -3.37 -21.20
C LEU A 84 6.66 -2.45 -21.45
N PHE A 85 6.50 -1.51 -22.38
CA PHE A 85 7.55 -0.58 -22.81
C PHE A 85 8.84 -1.28 -23.29
N GLY A 86 8.73 -2.50 -23.83
CA GLY A 86 9.87 -3.28 -24.31
C GLY A 86 10.67 -4.00 -23.21
N ALA A 87 10.13 -4.09 -22.00
CA ALA A 87 10.76 -4.85 -20.92
C ALA A 87 10.80 -6.34 -21.22
N GLU A 88 11.91 -7.00 -20.87
CA GLU A 88 12.11 -8.43 -21.13
C GLU A 88 11.35 -9.35 -20.18
N ARG A 89 10.68 -8.77 -19.16
CA ARG A 89 10.04 -9.49 -18.06
C ARG A 89 8.71 -8.87 -17.65
N ASN A 90 7.99 -9.50 -16.72
CA ASN A 90 6.77 -8.97 -16.14
C ASN A 90 7.10 -7.84 -15.16
N ASN A 91 6.41 -6.70 -15.27
CA ASN A 91 6.63 -5.54 -14.39
C ASN A 91 5.43 -5.26 -13.46
N TYR A 92 4.63 -6.26 -13.09
CA TYR A 92 3.56 -6.04 -12.13
C TYR A 92 4.09 -5.55 -10.78
N ASP A 93 5.25 -6.08 -10.38
CA ASP A 93 5.90 -5.69 -9.15
C ASP A 93 6.23 -4.19 -9.08
N LYS A 94 6.61 -3.61 -10.21
CA LYS A 94 6.80 -2.16 -10.34
C LYS A 94 5.55 -1.35 -10.01
N LEU A 95 4.37 -1.86 -10.34
CA LEU A 95 3.11 -1.25 -9.92
C LEU A 95 2.90 -1.42 -8.40
N GLY A 96 3.19 -2.62 -7.87
CA GLY A 96 3.23 -2.90 -6.44
C GLY A 96 4.06 -1.87 -5.69
N HIS A 97 5.34 -1.72 -6.03
CA HIS A 97 6.25 -0.79 -5.39
C HIS A 97 5.89 0.69 -5.58
N PHE A 98 5.42 1.09 -6.77
CA PHE A 98 4.88 2.45 -6.93
C PHE A 98 3.74 2.71 -5.95
N THR A 99 2.79 1.78 -5.81
CA THR A 99 1.67 1.94 -4.87
C THR A 99 2.08 1.80 -3.40
N GLN A 100 3.10 0.99 -3.11
CA GLN A 100 3.77 0.89 -1.81
C GLN A 100 4.45 2.20 -1.40
N GLY A 101 4.88 3.03 -2.35
CA GLY A 101 5.27 4.40 -2.08
C GLY A 101 4.05 5.32 -1.89
N PHE A 102 3.11 5.23 -2.83
CA PHE A 102 2.02 6.19 -2.99
C PHE A 102 1.02 6.17 -1.82
N VAL A 103 0.55 4.99 -1.40
CA VAL A 103 -0.50 4.86 -0.38
C VAL A 103 0.05 5.09 1.04
N PRO A 104 1.17 4.46 1.43
CA PRO A 104 1.86 4.77 2.70
C PRO A 104 2.26 6.23 2.85
N ALA A 105 2.57 6.96 1.77
CA ALA A 105 2.84 8.39 1.87
C ALA A 105 1.63 9.18 2.38
N VAL A 106 0.42 8.86 1.91
CA VAL A 106 -0.81 9.51 2.40
C VAL A 106 -1.11 9.10 3.83
N LEU A 107 -0.90 7.82 4.18
CA LEU A 107 -1.06 7.31 5.56
C LEU A 107 -0.11 8.00 6.55
N ALA A 108 1.19 7.99 6.26
CA ALA A 108 2.21 8.60 7.10
C ALA A 108 1.96 10.11 7.24
N ARG A 109 1.63 10.78 6.13
CA ARG A 109 1.25 12.20 6.14
C ARG A 109 0.07 12.47 7.06
N GLU A 110 -0.98 11.65 6.98
CA GLU A 110 -2.18 11.82 7.81
C GLU A 110 -1.87 11.68 9.30
N ILE A 111 -1.10 10.65 9.66
CA ILE A 111 -0.71 10.40 11.05
C ILE A 111 0.15 11.55 11.56
N LEU A 112 1.22 11.92 10.84
CA LEU A 112 2.17 12.95 11.29
C LEU A 112 1.53 14.32 11.42
N LEU A 113 0.64 14.69 10.49
CA LEU A 113 -0.11 15.96 10.57
C LEU A 113 -1.06 15.98 11.75
N ARG A 114 -1.93 14.98 11.88
CA ARG A 114 -2.97 14.95 12.92
C ARG A 114 -2.42 14.74 14.33
N ARG A 115 -1.20 14.22 14.44
CA ARG A 115 -0.47 14.09 15.70
C ARG A 115 0.46 15.27 16.00
N GLY A 116 0.62 16.21 15.06
CA GLY A 116 1.48 17.38 15.24
C GLY A 116 2.97 17.03 15.45
N VAL A 117 3.45 15.92 14.89
CA VAL A 117 4.81 15.41 15.14
C VAL A 117 5.87 16.18 14.37
N VAL A 118 5.54 16.67 13.16
CA VAL A 118 6.49 17.34 12.27
C VAL A 118 6.00 18.74 11.93
N ASN A 119 6.88 19.73 12.12
CA ASN A 119 6.58 21.13 11.86
C ASN A 119 6.90 21.53 10.42
N GLY A 120 5.89 22.08 9.73
CA GLY A 120 6.06 22.68 8.40
C GLY A 120 5.94 21.68 7.25
N ARG A 121 5.39 22.16 6.13
CA ARG A 121 5.03 21.32 4.97
C ARG A 121 6.25 20.68 4.29
N ARG A 122 7.39 21.38 4.23
CA ARG A 122 8.62 20.86 3.60
C ARG A 122 9.22 19.71 4.41
N TRP A 123 9.34 19.88 5.73
CA TRP A 123 9.84 18.83 6.62
C TRP A 123 8.91 17.62 6.66
N LEU A 124 7.59 17.85 6.69
CA LEU A 124 6.62 16.78 6.57
C LEU A 124 6.83 15.97 5.29
N SER A 125 6.92 16.63 4.13
CA SER A 125 7.16 15.95 2.86
C SER A 125 8.45 15.15 2.86
N PHE A 126 9.55 15.72 3.36
CA PHE A 126 10.83 15.02 3.48
C PHE A 126 10.72 13.77 4.35
N VAL A 127 10.19 13.91 5.57
CA VAL A 127 10.04 12.79 6.52
C VAL A 127 9.14 11.70 5.97
N VAL A 128 8.01 12.08 5.35
CA VAL A 128 7.08 11.10 4.73
C VAL A 128 7.78 10.31 3.63
N VAL A 129 8.53 10.99 2.75
CA VAL A 129 9.28 10.33 1.68
C VAL A 129 10.34 9.40 2.26
N SER A 130 11.08 9.83 3.28
CA SER A 130 12.07 8.99 3.98
C SER A 130 11.44 7.75 4.60
N ILE A 131 10.26 7.87 5.24
CA ILE A 131 9.52 6.74 5.80
C ILE A 131 9.12 5.75 4.69
N CYS A 132 8.62 6.23 3.55
CA CYS A 132 8.22 5.36 2.45
C CYS A 132 9.43 4.62 1.85
N LEU A 133 10.55 5.30 1.68
CA LEU A 133 11.77 4.67 1.18
C LEU A 133 12.33 3.65 2.18
N ALA A 134 12.34 3.98 3.48
CA ALA A 134 12.77 3.05 4.53
C ALA A 134 11.84 1.83 4.63
N PHE A 135 10.53 2.03 4.46
CA PHE A 135 9.56 0.94 4.40
C PHE A 135 9.79 0.04 3.19
N SER A 136 10.05 0.63 2.01
CA SER A 136 10.37 -0.15 0.80
C SER A 136 11.66 -0.94 0.99
N ALA A 137 12.73 -0.33 1.48
CA ALA A 137 13.97 -1.02 1.76
C ALA A 137 13.80 -2.15 2.79
N PHE A 138 12.94 -1.96 3.79
CA PHE A 138 12.64 -3.00 4.77
C PHE A 138 11.87 -4.17 4.15
N TYR A 139 10.93 -3.91 3.23
CA TYR A 139 10.21 -4.95 2.51
C TYR A 139 11.16 -5.83 1.68
N GLU A 140 12.06 -5.20 0.91
CA GLU A 140 13.09 -5.91 0.12
C GLU A 140 14.01 -6.78 1.00
N LEU A 141 14.33 -6.32 2.21
CA LEU A 141 15.09 -7.12 3.17
C LEU A 141 14.31 -8.34 3.67
N ILE A 142 12.99 -8.23 3.81
CA ILE A 142 12.13 -9.38 4.15
C ILE A 142 12.11 -10.36 2.99
N GLU A 143 11.92 -9.89 1.76
CA GLU A 143 11.87 -10.75 0.58
C GLU A 143 13.18 -11.49 0.36
N TRP A 144 14.30 -10.79 0.51
CA TRP A 144 15.63 -11.40 0.52
C TRP A 144 15.75 -12.48 1.61
N ALA A 145 15.31 -12.19 2.83
CA ALA A 145 15.38 -13.15 3.95
C ALA A 145 14.49 -14.39 3.73
N VAL A 146 13.29 -14.20 3.15
CA VAL A 146 12.38 -15.30 2.80
C VAL A 146 12.99 -16.16 1.69
N ALA A 147 13.53 -15.53 0.66
CA ALA A 147 14.22 -16.21 -0.43
C ALA A 147 15.40 -17.06 0.08
N GLU A 148 16.26 -16.50 0.94
CA GLU A 148 17.39 -17.22 1.53
C GLU A 148 16.95 -18.39 2.42
N ALA A 149 15.86 -18.22 3.19
CA ALA A 149 15.35 -19.27 4.08
C ALA A 149 14.62 -20.42 3.36
N SER A 150 14.00 -20.15 2.21
CA SER A 150 13.18 -21.12 1.48
C SER A 150 13.99 -22.22 0.77
N GLY A 151 15.28 -21.97 0.49
CA GLY A 151 16.16 -22.93 -0.21
C GLY A 151 15.78 -23.19 -1.68
N GLU A 152 14.71 -22.57 -2.18
CA GLU A 152 14.43 -22.45 -3.61
C GLU A 152 15.38 -21.43 -4.24
N SER A 153 15.56 -21.46 -5.57
CA SER A 153 16.31 -20.41 -6.25
C SER A 153 15.64 -19.07 -5.93
N ALA A 154 16.38 -18.14 -5.34
CA ALA A 154 15.89 -16.81 -4.97
C ALA A 154 15.10 -16.11 -6.09
N GLU A 155 15.35 -16.46 -7.37
CA GLU A 155 14.60 -16.03 -8.55
C GLU A 155 13.08 -16.34 -8.53
N ALA A 156 12.65 -17.44 -7.91
CA ALA A 156 11.25 -17.88 -7.97
C ALA A 156 10.33 -17.05 -7.07
N PHE A 157 10.79 -16.71 -5.86
CA PHE A 157 10.04 -15.85 -4.94
C PHE A 157 10.24 -14.36 -5.25
N LEU A 158 11.49 -13.94 -5.55
CA LEU A 158 11.78 -12.54 -5.84
C LEU A 158 11.27 -12.07 -7.19
N GLY A 159 10.80 -12.96 -8.08
CA GLY A 159 10.26 -12.58 -9.38
C GLY A 159 11.25 -11.80 -10.27
N THR A 160 12.55 -11.87 -9.98
CA THR A 160 13.55 -11.03 -10.66
C THR A 160 13.64 -11.32 -12.14
N GLN A 161 13.32 -12.55 -12.55
CA GLN A 161 13.36 -12.99 -13.94
C GLN A 161 14.71 -12.63 -14.62
N GLY A 162 15.81 -12.72 -13.86
CA GLY A 162 17.17 -12.40 -14.30
C GLY A 162 17.56 -10.92 -14.24
N TYR A 163 16.69 -10.04 -13.73
CA TYR A 163 16.96 -8.61 -13.62
C TYR A 163 17.73 -8.27 -12.33
N VAL A 164 19.03 -7.99 -12.48
CA VAL A 164 19.94 -7.76 -11.33
C VAL A 164 19.65 -6.46 -10.55
N TRP A 165 18.96 -5.49 -11.17
CA TRP A 165 18.65 -4.19 -10.56
C TRP A 165 17.24 -4.10 -9.98
N ASP A 166 16.60 -5.24 -9.72
CA ASP A 166 15.18 -5.28 -9.40
C ASP A 166 14.87 -4.44 -8.16
N THR A 167 15.38 -4.89 -7.01
CA THR A 167 15.30 -4.22 -5.71
C THR A 167 15.62 -2.72 -5.76
N GLN A 168 16.66 -2.30 -6.46
CA GLN A 168 17.00 -0.86 -6.53
C GLN A 168 15.94 -0.07 -7.31
N SER A 169 15.46 -0.64 -8.42
CA SER A 169 14.42 0.00 -9.24
C SER A 169 13.05 -0.03 -8.55
N ASP A 170 12.76 -1.04 -7.74
CA ASP A 170 11.56 -1.12 -6.89
C ASP A 170 11.55 -0.03 -5.82
N MET A 171 12.63 0.08 -5.05
CA MET A 171 12.79 1.20 -4.12
C MET A 171 12.70 2.56 -4.80
N ALA A 172 13.24 2.70 -6.02
CA ALA A 172 13.14 3.93 -6.80
C ALA A 172 11.68 4.23 -7.22
N LEU A 173 10.89 3.22 -7.59
CA LEU A 173 9.48 3.42 -7.89
C LEU A 173 8.64 3.73 -6.65
N ALA A 174 8.95 3.12 -5.50
CA ALA A 174 8.35 3.52 -4.24
C ALA A 174 8.65 4.99 -3.90
N LEU A 175 9.89 5.44 -4.13
CA LEU A 175 10.24 6.86 -3.98
C LEU A 175 9.40 7.76 -4.89
N VAL A 176 9.29 7.41 -6.19
CA VAL A 176 8.48 8.16 -7.16
C VAL A 176 7.01 8.18 -6.75
N GLY A 177 6.46 7.03 -6.33
CA GLY A 177 5.08 6.92 -5.84
C GLY A 177 4.80 7.84 -4.67
N ALA A 178 5.70 7.88 -3.67
CA ALA A 178 5.56 8.75 -2.50
C ALA A 178 5.58 10.25 -2.89
N VAL A 179 6.52 10.66 -3.75
CA VAL A 179 6.60 12.04 -4.23
C VAL A 179 5.35 12.43 -5.03
N THR A 180 4.89 11.56 -5.92
CA THR A 180 3.68 11.78 -6.73
C THR A 180 2.44 11.90 -5.85
N ALA A 181 2.27 11.04 -4.84
CA ALA A 181 1.15 11.13 -3.90
C ALA A 181 1.10 12.48 -3.19
N LEU A 182 2.24 12.95 -2.66
CA LEU A 182 2.33 14.23 -1.97
C LEU A 182 2.04 15.41 -2.90
N ALA A 183 2.57 15.37 -4.13
CA ALA A 183 2.38 16.41 -5.12
C ALA A 183 0.92 16.52 -5.59
N LEU A 184 0.28 15.39 -5.91
CA LEU A 184 -1.06 15.36 -6.49
C LEU A 184 -2.17 15.46 -5.44
N LEU A 185 -2.03 14.77 -4.31
CA LEU A 185 -3.13 14.61 -3.35
C LEU A 185 -3.04 15.54 -2.15
N GLY A 186 -1.89 16.18 -1.92
CA GLY A 186 -1.62 16.91 -0.69
C GLY A 186 -2.61 18.03 -0.36
N ARG A 187 -3.23 18.69 -1.35
CA ARG A 187 -4.26 19.73 -1.14
C ARG A 187 -5.63 19.13 -0.83
N PHE A 188 -6.01 18.10 -1.58
CA PHE A 188 -7.29 17.41 -1.39
C PHE A 188 -7.34 16.71 -0.02
N HIS A 189 -6.22 16.09 0.38
CA HIS A 189 -6.07 15.45 1.67
C HIS A 189 -6.17 16.44 2.84
N ASP A 190 -5.59 17.64 2.72
CA ASP A 190 -5.73 18.69 3.75
C ASP A 190 -7.19 19.08 3.98
N ALA A 191 -7.96 19.22 2.91
CA ALA A 191 -9.38 19.54 3.01
C ALA A 191 -10.16 18.44 3.76
N GLN A 192 -9.84 17.16 3.53
CA GLN A 192 -10.46 16.05 4.23
C GLN A 192 -10.05 15.96 5.70
N ILE A 193 -8.77 16.18 6.03
CA ILE A 193 -8.29 16.22 7.42
C ILE A 193 -9.00 17.32 8.21
N LYS A 194 -9.04 18.54 7.67
CA LYS A 194 -9.73 19.67 8.32
C LYS A 194 -11.22 19.37 8.55
N ALA A 195 -11.88 18.74 7.57
CA ALA A 195 -13.29 18.34 7.71
C ALA A 195 -13.49 17.31 8.83
N LEU A 196 -12.59 16.31 8.95
CA LEU A 196 -12.63 15.31 10.01
C LEU A 196 -12.44 15.93 11.40
N GLU A 197 -11.44 16.79 11.57
CA GLU A 197 -11.15 17.46 12.84
C GLU A 197 -12.33 18.33 13.29
N SER A 198 -12.95 19.07 12.36
CA SER A 198 -14.13 19.90 12.64
C SER A 198 -15.39 19.11 13.04
N ARG A 199 -15.46 17.82 12.69
CA ARG A 199 -16.54 16.92 13.12
C ARG A 199 -16.25 16.39 14.52
N SER A 200 -14.99 16.07 14.81
CA SER A 200 -14.58 15.57 16.13
C SER A 200 -14.81 16.61 17.23
N THR A 201 -14.53 17.90 16.97
CA THR A 201 -14.79 18.99 17.93
C THR A 201 -16.29 19.13 18.24
N ARG A 202 -17.14 19.13 17.20
CA ARG A 202 -18.61 19.23 17.36
C ARG A 202 -19.23 18.06 18.13
N VAL A 203 -18.70 16.84 17.98
CA VAL A 203 -19.18 15.68 18.75
C VAL A 203 -18.70 15.74 20.21
N GLY A 204 -17.52 16.31 20.47
CA GLY A 204 -16.99 16.51 21.81
C GLY A 204 -17.75 17.58 22.62
N GLU A 205 -18.18 18.67 21.97
CA GLU A 205 -18.97 19.75 22.58
C GLU A 205 -20.45 19.38 22.83
N GLY A 206 -20.94 18.31 22.19
CA GLY A 206 -22.34 17.85 22.28
C GLY A 206 -22.59 16.71 23.29
N ARG A 207 -21.61 16.36 24.15
CA ARG A 207 -21.84 15.43 25.26
C ARG A 207 -22.22 16.22 26.53
N PRO A 208 -23.43 16.03 27.10
CA PRO A 208 -23.76 16.58 28.41
C PRO A 208 -22.90 15.97 29.52
#